data_AF-A0AA35S7U8-F1
#
_entry.id   AF-A0AA35S7U8-F1
#
_cell.length_a   1.000
_cell.length_b   1.000
_cell.length_c   1.000
_cell.angle_alpha   90.00
_cell.angle_beta   90.00
_cell.angle_gamma   90.00
#
_symmetry.space_group_name_H-M   'P 1'
#
loop_
_entity.id
_entity.type
_entity.pdbx_description
1 polymer ?
#
loop_
_entity_poly.entity_id
_entity_poly.type
_entity_poly.pdbx_seq_one_letter_code
_entity_poly.pdbx_strand_id
1 'polypeptide(L)'
;MCSQNNYQYVTNFEWYITVLVEMTRFEGTRQGHLIAGQMLDVTIRVRDVRPFAVKQMATILENTHLFSGSTHENGICEVLYAAAWITGEFSSFLPDARGTIDALLNPKITALPAHIQAVFVQNI
;
A
#
# COMPACT_ATOMS: atom_id res chain seq x y z
N MET A 1 14.54 14.61 -14.53
CA MET A 1 15.04 13.37 -15.16
C MET A 1 13.91 12.36 -15.12
N CYS A 2 13.47 11.89 -16.29
CA CYS A 2 12.22 11.14 -16.46
C CYS A 2 12.38 9.70 -15.96
N SER A 3 11.45 9.23 -15.14
CA SER A 3 11.36 7.85 -14.62
C SER A 3 11.09 6.77 -15.68
N GLN A 4 11.17 7.09 -16.98
CA GLN A 4 10.88 6.17 -18.08
C GLN A 4 11.83 4.95 -18.11
N ASN A 5 13.06 5.07 -17.59
CA ASN A 5 14.04 3.97 -17.62
C ASN A 5 13.96 3.00 -16.42
N ASN A 6 13.16 3.28 -15.37
CA ASN A 6 13.16 2.44 -14.16
C ASN A 6 12.52 1.05 -14.37
N TYR A 7 11.59 0.93 -15.31
CA TYR A 7 10.84 -0.30 -15.56
C TYR A 7 11.27 -1.01 -16.86
N GLN A 8 12.38 -0.60 -17.47
CA GLN A 8 12.84 -1.14 -18.76
C GLN A 8 13.01 -2.67 -18.75
N TYR A 9 13.21 -3.27 -17.57
CA TYR A 9 13.38 -4.71 -17.38
C TYR A 9 12.20 -5.39 -16.68
N VAL A 10 11.15 -4.64 -16.30
CA VAL A 10 9.96 -5.21 -15.66
C VAL A 10 8.96 -5.55 -16.75
N THR A 11 8.84 -6.83 -17.05
CA THR A 11 7.90 -7.34 -18.06
C THR A 11 6.54 -7.70 -17.47
N ASN A 12 6.45 -7.88 -16.16
CA ASN A 12 5.23 -8.20 -15.44
C ASN A 12 5.10 -7.35 -14.16
N PHE A 13 4.17 -6.41 -14.18
CA PHE A 13 3.93 -5.50 -13.05
C PHE A 13 3.18 -6.17 -11.89
N GLU A 14 2.40 -7.24 -12.11
CA GLU A 14 1.80 -8.01 -11.01
C GLU A 14 2.89 -8.73 -10.21
N TRP A 15 3.87 -9.30 -10.90
CA TRP A 15 5.04 -9.88 -10.25
C TRP A 15 5.82 -8.83 -9.45
N TYR A 16 6.03 -7.65 -10.03
CA TYR A 16 6.73 -6.56 -9.34
C TYR A 16 5.98 -6.11 -8.08
N ILE A 17 4.65 -5.95 -8.14
CA ILE A 17 3.84 -5.65 -6.94
C ILE A 17 3.95 -6.78 -5.92
N THR A 18 3.96 -8.04 -6.34
CA THR A 18 4.14 -9.18 -5.42
C THR A 18 5.47 -9.08 -4.67
N VAL A 19 6.56 -8.78 -5.37
CA VAL A 19 7.88 -8.56 -4.76
C VAL A 19 7.84 -7.39 -3.76
N LEU A 20 7.20 -6.27 -4.12
CA LEU A 20 7.05 -5.13 -3.20
C LEU A 20 6.26 -5.51 -1.94
N VAL A 21 5.19 -6.30 -2.08
CA VAL A 21 4.39 -6.82 -0.95
C VAL A 21 5.22 -7.76 -0.08
N GLU A 22 6.00 -8.65 -0.68
CA GLU A 22 6.89 -9.56 0.07
C GLU A 22 7.94 -8.79 0.86
N MET A 23 8.54 -7.74 0.28
CA MET A 23 9.49 -6.85 0.97
C MET A 23 8.92 -6.27 2.27
N THR A 24 7.60 -6.07 2.35
CA THR A 24 6.95 -5.54 3.56
C THR A 24 7.00 -6.50 4.76
N ARG A 25 7.25 -7.78 4.51
CA ARG A 25 7.29 -8.84 5.53
C ARG A 25 8.68 -9.10 6.07
N PHE A 26 9.73 -8.55 5.46
CA PHE A 26 11.10 -8.71 5.94
C PHE A 26 11.40 -7.72 7.06
N GLU A 27 11.71 -8.26 8.24
CA GLU A 27 12.15 -7.48 9.39
C GLU A 27 13.45 -6.73 9.06
N GLY A 28 13.55 -5.48 9.51
CA GLY A 28 14.72 -4.62 9.30
C GLY A 28 14.71 -3.77 8.03
N THR A 29 13.67 -3.87 7.19
CA THR A 29 13.47 -2.95 6.06
C THR A 29 13.18 -1.55 6.56
N ARG A 30 14.14 -0.62 6.41
CA ARG A 30 14.02 0.80 6.82
C ARG A 30 13.50 1.73 5.72
N GLN A 31 13.16 1.18 4.56
CA GLN A 31 12.84 1.93 3.34
C GLN A 31 11.36 1.81 2.95
N GLY A 32 10.46 1.68 3.92
CA GLY A 32 9.02 1.55 3.64
C GLY A 32 8.44 2.69 2.79
N HIS A 33 8.95 3.92 2.93
CA HIS A 33 8.59 5.04 2.07
C HIS A 33 8.95 4.82 0.58
N LEU A 34 10.07 4.17 0.27
CA LEU A 34 10.44 3.84 -1.11
C LEU A 34 9.52 2.75 -1.67
N ILE A 35 9.20 1.73 -0.86
CA ILE A 35 8.25 0.67 -1.23
C ILE A 35 6.88 1.29 -1.54
N ALA A 36 6.36 2.11 -0.62
CA ALA A 36 5.11 2.84 -0.79
C ALA A 36 5.11 3.70 -2.06
N GLY A 37 6.20 4.44 -2.30
CA GLY A 37 6.37 5.25 -3.51
C GLY A 37 6.35 4.42 -4.80
N GLN A 38 7.00 3.26 -4.83
CA GLN A 38 6.97 2.37 -6.00
C GLN A 38 5.58 1.74 -6.21
N MET A 39 4.89 1.35 -5.13
CA MET A 39 3.51 0.85 -5.20
C MET A 39 2.59 1.88 -5.84
N LEU A 40 2.68 3.15 -5.43
CA LEU A 40 1.91 4.26 -6.01
C LEU A 40 2.29 4.52 -7.47
N ASP A 41 3.59 4.65 -7.78
CA ASP A 41 4.05 4.99 -9.13
C ASP A 41 3.61 3.96 -10.17
N VAL A 42 3.76 2.66 -9.86
CA VAL A 42 3.33 1.58 -10.75
C VAL A 42 1.81 1.56 -10.92
N THR A 43 1.06 1.64 -9.82
CA THR A 43 -0.41 1.54 -9.85
C THR A 43 -1.06 2.71 -10.59
N ILE A 44 -0.50 3.91 -10.44
CA ILE A 44 -0.98 5.12 -11.14
C ILE A 44 -0.69 5.02 -12.65
N ARG A 45 0.53 4.65 -13.04
CA ARG A 45 0.99 4.68 -14.44
C ARG A 45 0.52 3.49 -15.27
N VAL A 46 0.36 2.31 -14.68
CA VAL A 46 0.04 1.08 -15.40
C VAL A 46 -1.41 0.70 -15.12
N ARG A 47 -2.30 0.90 -16.09
CA ARG A 47 -3.74 0.66 -15.88
C ARG A 47 -4.07 -0.81 -15.65
N ASP A 48 -3.43 -1.69 -16.40
CA ASP A 48 -3.76 -3.12 -16.42
C ASP A 48 -3.42 -3.81 -15.10
N VAL A 49 -2.51 -3.27 -14.30
CA VAL A 49 -2.12 -3.84 -12.99
C VAL A 49 -3.06 -3.45 -11.85
N ARG A 50 -3.91 -2.42 -12.04
CA ARG A 50 -4.75 -1.86 -10.97
C ARG A 50 -5.65 -2.88 -10.27
N PRO A 51 -6.34 -3.81 -10.97
CA PRO A 51 -7.17 -4.81 -10.29
C PRO A 51 -6.34 -5.67 -9.33
N PHE A 52 -5.15 -6.09 -9.75
CA PHE A 52 -4.24 -6.87 -8.92
C PHE A 52 -3.71 -6.04 -7.75
N ALA A 53 -3.25 -4.81 -8.03
CA ALA A 53 -2.72 -3.88 -7.02
C ALA A 53 -3.74 -3.62 -5.90
N VAL A 54 -4.97 -3.24 -6.27
CA VAL A 54 -6.05 -2.94 -5.33
C VAL A 54 -6.35 -4.13 -4.42
N LYS A 55 -6.39 -5.35 -4.98
CA LYS A 55 -6.58 -6.57 -4.20
C LYS A 55 -5.44 -6.81 -3.18
N GLN A 56 -4.19 -6.62 -3.59
CA GLN A 56 -3.04 -6.76 -2.68
C GLN A 56 -3.07 -5.69 -1.57
N MET A 57 -3.43 -4.45 -1.91
CA MET A 57 -3.52 -3.36 -0.94
C MET A 57 -4.65 -3.56 0.07
N ALA A 58 -5.83 -4.04 -0.37
CA ALA A 58 -6.91 -4.41 0.54
C ALA A 58 -6.46 -5.48 1.56
N THR A 59 -5.72 -6.49 1.07
CA THR A 59 -5.16 -7.54 1.94
C THR A 59 -4.17 -6.97 2.96
N ILE A 60 -3.36 -5.97 2.59
CA ILE A 60 -2.46 -5.28 3.52
C ILE A 60 -3.26 -4.56 4.61
N LEU A 61 -4.34 -3.86 4.25
CA LEU A 61 -5.18 -3.11 5.21
C LEU A 61 -5.86 -4.03 6.22
N GLU A 62 -6.37 -5.18 5.78
CA GLU A 62 -6.91 -6.22 6.67
C GLU A 62 -5.88 -6.69 7.71
N ASN A 63 -4.60 -6.62 7.37
CA ASN A 63 -3.48 -7.06 8.19
C ASN A 63 -2.67 -5.91 8.81
N THR A 64 -3.29 -4.72 8.99
CA THR A 64 -2.66 -3.50 9.55
C THR A 64 -1.94 -3.74 10.89
N HIS A 65 -2.41 -4.70 11.70
CA HIS A 65 -1.79 -5.03 12.98
C HIS A 65 -0.34 -5.50 12.87
N LEU A 66 0.07 -6.10 11.73
CA LEU A 66 1.45 -6.51 11.47
C LEU A 66 2.41 -5.32 11.33
N PHE A 67 1.88 -4.13 11.05
CA PHE A 67 2.65 -2.91 10.84
C PHE A 67 2.67 -1.99 12.08
N SER A 68 1.79 -2.25 13.06
CA SER A 68 1.58 -1.38 14.23
C SER A 68 2.75 -1.37 15.23
N GLY A 69 3.59 -2.40 15.25
CA GLY A 69 4.77 -2.47 16.15
C GLY A 69 5.99 -1.68 15.67
N SER A 70 5.90 -1.00 14.52
CA SER A 70 7.06 -0.48 13.77
C SER A 70 7.05 1.04 13.57
N THR A 71 6.18 1.74 14.31
CA THR A 71 5.79 3.15 14.09
C THR A 71 6.92 4.16 14.25
N HIS A 72 8.02 3.83 14.94
CA HIS A 72 9.11 4.76 15.20
C HIS A 72 10.46 4.39 14.55
N GLU A 73 10.71 3.13 14.18
CA GLU A 73 12.07 2.71 13.77
C GLU A 73 12.20 2.21 12.32
N ASN A 74 11.12 1.72 11.67
CA ASN A 74 11.27 0.98 10.40
C ASN A 74 10.58 1.63 9.18
N GLY A 75 9.72 2.64 9.37
CA GLY A 75 9.06 3.34 8.25
C GLY A 75 8.16 2.47 7.36
N ILE A 76 7.96 1.18 7.71
CA ILE A 76 7.16 0.24 6.93
C ILE A 76 5.66 0.55 7.03
N CYS A 77 5.24 1.29 8.05
CA CYS A 77 3.88 1.84 8.13
C CYS A 77 3.54 2.77 6.97
N GLU A 78 4.52 3.37 6.26
CA GLU A 78 4.28 4.14 5.02
C GLU A 78 3.63 3.30 3.92
N VAL A 79 3.77 1.97 3.96
CA VAL A 79 3.05 1.07 3.05
C VAL A 79 1.54 1.16 3.27
N LEU A 80 1.09 1.37 4.52
CA LEU A 80 -0.34 1.55 4.81
C LEU A 80 -0.89 2.82 4.20
N TYR A 81 -0.07 3.88 4.10
CA TYR A 81 -0.44 5.09 3.36
C TYR A 81 -0.72 4.77 1.89
N ALA A 82 0.20 4.07 1.21
CA ALA A 82 -0.01 3.67 -0.18
C ALA A 82 -1.22 2.74 -0.34
N ALA A 83 -1.39 1.79 0.58
CA ALA A 83 -2.49 0.84 0.53
C ALA A 83 -3.87 1.51 0.67
N ALA A 84 -4.01 2.41 1.64
CA ALA A 84 -5.25 3.18 1.83
C ALA A 84 -5.53 4.08 0.62
N TRP A 85 -4.52 4.79 0.11
CA TRP A 85 -4.69 5.66 -1.04
C TRP A 85 -5.12 4.89 -2.30
N ILE A 86 -4.43 3.78 -2.61
CA ILE A 86 -4.73 2.96 -3.81
C ILE A 86 -6.14 2.36 -3.74
N THR A 87 -6.54 1.84 -2.58
CA THR A 87 -7.87 1.23 -2.40
C THR A 87 -8.99 2.25 -2.49
N GLY A 88 -8.77 3.49 -2.02
CA GLY A 88 -9.73 4.59 -2.18
C GLY A 88 -9.85 5.08 -3.63
N GLU A 89 -8.71 5.45 -4.24
CA GLU A 89 -8.66 6.00 -5.61
C GLU A 89 -9.24 5.04 -6.64
N PHE A 90 -8.98 3.74 -6.47
CA PHE A 90 -9.36 2.68 -7.42
C PHE A 90 -10.39 1.71 -6.83
N SER A 91 -11.28 2.21 -5.97
CA SER A 91 -12.29 1.45 -5.24
C SER A 91 -13.21 0.58 -6.13
N SER A 92 -13.38 0.94 -7.41
CA SER A 92 -14.12 0.13 -8.39
C SER A 92 -13.57 -1.28 -8.60
N PHE A 93 -12.30 -1.52 -8.24
CA PHE A 93 -11.66 -2.84 -8.35
C PHE A 93 -11.60 -3.60 -7.02
N LEU A 94 -12.19 -3.07 -5.95
CA LEU A 94 -12.20 -3.75 -4.66
C LEU A 94 -13.02 -5.05 -4.74
N PRO A 95 -12.47 -6.20 -4.32
CA PRO A 95 -13.22 -7.44 -4.27
C PRO A 95 -14.27 -7.42 -3.16
N ASP A 96 -13.97 -6.74 -2.04
CA ASP A 96 -14.89 -6.50 -0.94
C ASP A 96 -14.71 -5.07 -0.41
N ALA A 97 -15.55 -4.16 -0.89
CA ALA A 97 -15.52 -2.76 -0.48
C ALA A 97 -15.87 -2.58 1.00
N ARG A 98 -16.80 -3.40 1.56
CA ARG A 98 -17.22 -3.28 2.95
C ARG A 98 -16.12 -3.75 3.89
N GLY A 99 -15.55 -4.93 3.64
CA GLY A 99 -14.43 -5.45 4.42
C GLY A 99 -13.22 -4.50 4.40
N THR A 100 -12.96 -3.85 3.26
CA THR A 100 -11.89 -2.86 3.15
C THR A 100 -12.17 -1.61 4.00
N ILE A 101 -13.40 -1.09 3.98
CA ILE A 101 -13.79 0.05 4.82
C ILE A 101 -13.73 -0.32 6.31
N ASP A 102 -14.19 -1.51 6.69
CA ASP A 102 -14.11 -1.97 8.09
C ASP A 102 -12.65 -2.07 8.56
N ALA A 103 -11.74 -2.49 7.68
CA ALA A 103 -10.30 -2.49 7.96
C ALA A 103 -9.74 -1.06 8.13
N LEU A 104 -10.18 -0.10 7.31
CA LEU A 104 -9.82 1.32 7.42
C LEU A 104 -10.39 1.99 8.69
N LEU A 105 -11.48 1.46 9.26
CA LEU A 105 -12.11 1.98 10.49
C LEU A 105 -11.56 1.33 11.77
N ASN A 106 -10.62 0.39 11.66
CA ASN A 106 -10.15 -0.37 12.81
C ASN A 106 -9.52 0.57 13.87
N PRO A 107 -9.97 0.56 15.14
CA PRO A 107 -9.43 1.44 16.19
C PRO A 107 -7.92 1.38 16.38
N LYS A 108 -7.28 0.27 15.98
CA LYS A 108 -5.82 0.12 16.05
C LYS A 108 -5.05 1.13 15.18
N ILE A 109 -5.71 1.75 14.20
CA ILE A 109 -5.09 2.80 13.36
C ILE A 109 -4.73 4.07 14.13
N THR A 110 -5.35 4.32 15.30
CA THR A 110 -5.06 5.52 16.10
C THR A 110 -3.63 5.54 16.66
N ALA A 111 -2.93 4.39 16.64
CA ALA A 111 -1.53 4.27 17.01
C ALA A 111 -0.56 4.62 15.86
N LEU A 112 -1.05 4.79 14.63
CA LEU A 112 -0.23 5.13 13.47
C LEU A 112 0.18 6.62 13.46
N PRO A 113 1.23 7.01 12.73
CA PRO A 113 1.53 8.42 12.46
C PRO A 113 0.34 9.21 11.89
N ALA A 114 0.22 10.48 12.28
CA ALA A 114 -0.93 11.33 11.94
C ALA A 114 -1.17 11.47 10.42
N HIS A 115 -0.10 11.52 9.61
CA HIS A 115 -0.23 11.63 8.15
C HIS A 115 -0.80 10.36 7.50
N ILE A 116 -0.60 9.19 8.13
CA ILE A 116 -1.19 7.92 7.67
C ILE A 116 -2.66 7.87 8.07
N GLN A 117 -2.99 8.27 9.31
CA GLN A 117 -4.38 8.32 9.78
C GLN A 117 -5.26 9.22 8.91
N ALA A 118 -4.73 10.36 8.46
CA ALA A 118 -5.47 11.29 7.60
C ALA A 118 -5.97 10.65 6.31
N VAL A 119 -5.17 9.77 5.69
CA VAL A 119 -5.57 9.07 4.46
C VAL A 119 -6.64 8.02 4.73
N PHE A 120 -6.61 7.36 5.88
CA PHE A 120 -7.66 6.41 6.24
C PHE A 120 -9.01 7.13 6.39
N VAL A 121 -9.02 8.31 6.99
CA VAL A 121 -10.24 9.12 7.16
C VAL A 121 -10.73 9.70 5.83
N GLN A 122 -9.82 10.08 4.92
CA GLN A 122 -10.20 10.62 3.61
C GLN A 122 -10.99 9.63 2.74
N ASN A 123 -10.78 8.33 2.95
CA ASN A 123 -11.39 7.26 2.14
C ASN A 123 -12.73 6.75 2.69
N ILE A 124 -13.22 7.33 3.80
CA ILE A 124 -14.55 7.10 4.37
C ILE A 124 -15.54 8.06 3.71
#